data_AF-A0A0C9WAG3-F1
#
_entry.id   AF-A0A0C9WAG3-F1
#
_cell.length_a   1.000
_cell.length_b   1.000
_cell.length_c   1.000
_cell.angle_alpha   90.00
_cell.angle_beta   90.00
_cell.angle_gamma   90.00
#
_symmetry.space_group_name_H-M   'P 1'
#
loop_
_entity.id
_entity.type
_entity.pdbx_description
1 polymer ?
#
loop_
_entity_poly.entity_id
_entity_poly.type
_entity_poly.pdbx_seq_one_letter_code
_entity_poly.pdbx_strand_id
1 'polypeptide(L)'
;MRNVIEDGLVSLKTGRRERGECWCWENLQEGRQPLQGFDMFGGVKGWPVAVPPYKQIDVVVVHEEFVSIVKDAWEYLLLNGKQLALEEAGVKPEDLILVTHAGTHQDFYIHDFRPPPLPFGGGNNRQLIPDPRFAANPFHHQQTHGFHQPRSGGFGFGNPFNQPMIPSIVYLFTSLDAGHEPHWSSSPVFVPSGAGERPPLDRHFSYKIG
;
A
#
# COMPACT_ATOMS: atom_id res chain seq x y z
N MET A 1 7.00 25.41 16.12
CA MET A 1 5.73 24.88 16.67
C MET A 1 6.11 24.00 17.85
N ARG A 2 5.52 24.22 19.03
CA ARG A 2 5.87 23.47 20.24
C ARG A 2 4.82 22.40 20.52
N ASN A 3 5.24 21.17 20.83
CA ASN A 3 4.35 20.07 21.11
C ASN A 3 4.40 19.74 22.61
N VAL A 4 3.40 20.24 23.35
CA VAL A 4 3.35 20.11 24.82
C VAL A 4 3.22 18.66 25.31
N ILE A 5 2.81 17.73 24.44
CA ILE A 5 2.70 16.30 24.76
C ILE A 5 4.05 15.62 24.56
N GLU A 6 4.69 15.82 23.40
CA GLU A 6 6.03 15.26 23.11
C GLU A 6 7.11 15.84 24.04
N ASP A 7 6.99 17.12 24.41
CA ASP A 7 7.88 17.79 25.36
C ASP A 7 7.64 17.35 26.82
N GLY A 8 6.60 16.53 27.08
CA GLY A 8 6.29 16.00 28.42
C GLY A 8 5.70 17.03 29.39
N LEU A 9 5.19 18.18 28.90
CA LEU A 9 4.58 19.22 29.74
C LEU A 9 3.18 18.85 30.22
N VAL A 10 2.50 17.98 29.47
CA VAL A 10 1.17 17.47 29.82
C VAL A 10 1.01 16.04 29.31
N SER A 11 0.35 15.20 30.12
CA SER A 11 -0.06 13.85 29.72
C SER A 11 -1.55 13.86 29.41
N LEU A 12 -1.89 13.93 28.12
CA LEU A 12 -3.27 13.84 27.63
C LEU A 12 -3.53 12.46 27.03
N LYS A 13 -4.77 11.99 27.11
CA LYS A 13 -5.17 10.75 26.44
C LYS A 13 -5.17 10.97 24.93
N THR A 14 -4.23 10.35 24.22
CA THR A 14 -4.14 10.40 22.76
C THR A 14 -4.71 9.13 22.11
N GLY A 15 -5.08 9.26 20.84
CA GLY A 15 -5.50 8.17 19.97
C GLY A 15 -4.87 8.33 18.58
N ARG A 16 -4.84 7.23 17.83
CA ARG A 16 -4.37 7.21 16.44
C ARG A 16 -5.45 6.68 15.53
N ARG A 17 -5.46 7.16 14.29
CA ARG A 17 -6.35 6.69 13.24
C ARG A 17 -5.62 6.68 11.92
N GLU A 18 -5.78 5.59 11.18
CA GLU A 18 -5.25 5.47 9.83
C GLU A 18 -6.37 5.07 8.87
N ARG A 19 -6.34 5.65 7.66
CA ARG A 19 -7.29 5.33 6.59
C ARG A 19 -6.56 5.28 5.26
N GLY A 20 -6.82 4.23 4.49
CA GLY A 20 -6.38 4.12 3.11
C GLY A 20 -7.57 4.03 2.16
N GLU A 21 -7.44 4.64 0.99
CA GLU A 21 -8.40 4.50 -0.13
C GLU A 21 -7.63 4.27 -1.43
N CYS A 22 -8.20 3.51 -2.35
CA CYS A 22 -7.69 3.37 -3.71
C CYS A 22 -8.78 3.57 -4.75
N TRP A 23 -8.38 3.95 -5.96
CA TRP A 23 -9.27 4.01 -7.12
C TRP A 23 -8.46 3.91 -8.42
N CYS A 24 -9.16 3.66 -9.52
CA CYS A 24 -8.61 3.70 -10.87
C CYS A 24 -9.27 4.86 -11.62
N TRP A 25 -8.51 5.89 -12.01
CA TRP A 25 -9.06 7.04 -12.73
C TRP A 25 -9.70 6.66 -14.08
N GLU A 26 -9.25 5.56 -14.70
CA GLU A 26 -9.81 5.05 -15.96
C GLU A 26 -11.18 4.37 -15.75
N ASN A 27 -11.52 4.01 -14.51
CA ASN A 27 -12.78 3.37 -14.16
C ASN A 27 -13.55 4.16 -13.09
N LEU A 28 -13.97 5.37 -13.45
CA LEU A 28 -14.68 6.30 -12.56
C LEU A 28 -15.98 5.72 -11.96
N GLN A 29 -16.57 4.68 -12.58
CA GLN A 29 -17.79 4.05 -12.08
C GLN A 29 -17.58 3.27 -10.77
N GLU A 30 -16.37 2.76 -10.53
CA GLU A 30 -16.07 1.96 -9.34
C GLU A 30 -15.84 2.81 -8.08
N GLY A 31 -15.69 4.14 -8.24
CA GLY A 31 -15.48 5.07 -7.13
C GLY A 31 -14.21 4.76 -6.33
N ARG A 32 -14.12 5.35 -5.13
CA ARG A 32 -13.04 5.06 -4.18
C ARG A 32 -13.38 3.86 -3.32
N GLN A 33 -12.44 2.93 -3.22
CA GLN A 33 -12.56 1.72 -2.42
C GLN A 33 -11.69 1.83 -1.16
N PRO A 34 -12.19 1.45 0.02
CA PRO A 34 -11.39 1.46 1.23
C PRO A 34 -10.28 0.41 1.15
N LEU A 35 -9.06 0.78 1.55
CA LEU A 35 -7.95 -0.15 1.71
C LEU A 35 -7.87 -0.62 3.16
N GLN A 36 -7.73 -1.93 3.35
CA GLN A 36 -7.49 -2.51 4.66
C GLN A 36 -6.00 -2.69 4.90
N GLY A 37 -5.42 -1.82 5.73
CA GLY A 37 -4.03 -1.93 6.15
C GLY A 37 -3.81 -2.99 7.24
N PHE A 38 -2.56 -3.44 7.37
CA PHE A 38 -2.09 -4.29 8.45
C PHE A 38 -0.95 -3.62 9.21
N ASP A 39 -0.85 -3.93 10.50
CA ASP A 39 0.15 -3.35 11.40
C ASP A 39 1.52 -4.02 11.25
N MET A 40 2.57 -3.19 11.20
CA MET A 40 3.97 -3.61 11.22
C MET A 40 4.71 -2.98 12.39
N PHE A 41 5.91 -3.49 12.68
CA PHE A 41 6.76 -2.97 13.74
C PHE A 41 7.09 -1.48 13.53
N GLY A 42 7.17 -0.74 14.64
CA GLY A 42 7.56 0.67 14.62
C GLY A 42 6.46 1.64 14.18
N GLY A 43 5.17 1.25 14.25
CA GLY A 43 4.07 2.13 13.86
C GLY A 43 3.96 2.34 12.35
N VAL A 44 4.47 1.39 11.57
CA VAL A 44 4.34 1.35 10.10
C VAL A 44 3.08 0.57 9.75
N LYS A 45 2.34 1.04 8.75
CA LYS A 45 1.19 0.35 8.16
C LYS A 45 1.55 -0.16 6.77
N GLY A 46 1.22 -1.42 6.51
CA GLY A 46 1.26 -2.01 5.17
C GLY A 46 -0.12 -1.99 4.53
N TRP A 47 -0.21 -1.56 3.27
CA TRP A 47 -1.45 -1.48 2.51
C TRP A 47 -1.35 -2.38 1.28
N PRO A 48 -2.11 -3.48 1.21
CA PRO A 48 -2.16 -4.31 0.01
C PRO A 48 -2.98 -3.62 -1.07
N VAL A 49 -2.40 -3.45 -2.26
CA VAL A 49 -3.03 -2.78 -3.40
C VAL A 49 -3.06 -3.76 -4.56
N ALA A 50 -4.27 -4.05 -5.04
CA ALA A 50 -4.45 -4.85 -6.26
C ALA A 50 -4.30 -3.94 -7.48
N VAL A 51 -3.34 -4.25 -8.33
CA VAL A 51 -3.02 -3.52 -9.56
C VAL A 51 -3.40 -4.38 -10.76
N PRO A 52 -4.52 -4.08 -11.43
CA PRO A 52 -4.85 -4.74 -12.69
C PRO A 52 -3.76 -4.45 -13.74
N PRO A 53 -3.50 -5.39 -14.66
CA PRO A 53 -2.56 -5.14 -15.75
C PRO A 53 -2.95 -3.92 -16.58
N TYR A 54 -1.94 -3.16 -17.00
CA TYR A 54 -2.08 -1.98 -17.87
C TYR A 54 -2.82 -0.80 -17.22
N LYS A 55 -3.11 -0.88 -15.92
CA LYS A 55 -3.88 0.14 -15.20
C LYS A 55 -3.02 0.86 -14.19
N GLN A 56 -3.36 2.13 -13.96
CA GLN A 56 -2.89 2.89 -12.83
C GLN A 56 -3.91 2.81 -11.70
N ILE A 57 -3.43 2.57 -10.49
CA ILE A 57 -4.18 2.69 -9.25
C ILE A 57 -3.61 3.87 -8.47
N ASP A 58 -4.48 4.80 -8.12
CA ASP A 58 -4.20 5.91 -7.24
C ASP A 58 -4.58 5.51 -5.81
N VAL A 59 -3.77 5.93 -4.85
CA VAL A 59 -3.92 5.57 -3.44
C VAL A 59 -3.76 6.83 -2.57
N VAL A 60 -4.68 7.03 -1.65
CA VAL A 60 -4.57 8.03 -0.57
C VAL A 60 -4.42 7.32 0.75
N VAL A 61 -3.44 7.73 1.53
CA VAL A 61 -3.29 7.31 2.92
C VAL A 61 -3.30 8.52 3.84
N VAL A 62 -4.12 8.46 4.87
CA VAL A 62 -4.22 9.45 5.94
C VAL A 62 -3.81 8.78 7.24
N HIS A 63 -2.83 9.37 7.92
CA HIS A 63 -2.43 9.02 9.28
C HIS A 63 -2.75 10.19 10.20
N GLU A 64 -3.39 9.93 11.33
CA GLU A 64 -3.86 10.95 12.27
C GLU A 64 -3.48 10.55 13.70
N GLU A 65 -3.06 11.52 14.48
CA GLU A 65 -2.93 11.44 15.93
C GLU A 65 -3.72 12.59 16.56
N PHE A 66 -4.46 12.26 17.61
CA PHE A 66 -5.44 13.17 18.16
C PHE A 66 -5.60 13.02 19.66
N VAL A 67 -6.03 14.09 20.31
CA VAL A 67 -6.43 14.06 21.72
C VAL A 67 -7.82 13.44 21.81
N SER A 68 -7.95 12.32 22.51
CA SER A 68 -9.20 11.58 22.67
C SER A 68 -10.25 12.38 23.43
N ILE A 69 -9.83 13.25 24.36
CA ILE A 69 -10.70 14.09 25.18
C ILE A 69 -10.27 15.56 25.01
N VAL A 70 -10.88 16.24 24.04
CA VAL A 70 -10.54 17.64 23.70
C VAL A 70 -10.72 18.60 24.88
N LYS A 71 -11.66 18.29 25.79
CA LYS A 71 -11.90 19.09 27.00
C LYS A 71 -10.64 19.24 27.86
N ASP A 72 -9.87 18.17 28.04
CA ASP A 72 -8.66 18.19 28.88
C ASP A 72 -7.58 19.08 28.26
N ALA A 73 -7.45 19.06 26.92
CA ALA A 73 -6.55 19.95 26.19
C ALA A 73 -6.96 21.42 26.30
N TRP A 74 -8.27 21.68 26.27
CA TRP A 74 -8.81 23.03 26.46
C TRP A 74 -8.56 23.55 27.89
N GLU A 75 -8.81 22.74 28.91
CA GLU A 75 -8.52 23.10 30.31
C GLU A 75 -7.03 23.39 30.51
N TYR A 76 -6.15 22.59 29.91
CA TYR A 76 -4.71 22.84 29.93
C TYR A 76 -4.33 24.18 29.30
N LEU A 77 -4.90 24.52 28.13
CA LEU A 77 -4.67 25.81 27.48
C LEU A 77 -5.14 26.98 28.34
N LEU A 78 -6.30 26.87 28.99
CA LEU A 78 -6.81 27.94 29.86
C LEU A 78 -5.92 28.17 31.09
N LEU A 79 -5.39 27.08 31.66
CA LEU A 79 -4.53 27.15 32.85
C LEU A 79 -3.13 27.66 32.54
N ASN A 80 -2.54 27.24 31.41
CA ASN A 80 -1.12 27.46 31.11
C ASN A 80 -0.88 28.38 29.91
N GLY A 81 -1.89 28.65 29.10
CA GLY A 81 -1.75 29.36 27.82
C GLY A 81 -1.17 30.76 27.96
N LYS A 82 -1.48 31.49 29.04
CA LYS A 82 -0.86 32.80 29.28
C LYS A 82 0.66 32.68 29.47
N GLN A 83 1.10 31.69 30.22
CA GLN A 83 2.51 31.43 30.46
C GLN A 83 3.20 30.99 29.16
N LEU A 84 2.64 30.01 28.47
CA LEU A 84 3.14 29.49 27.19
C LEU A 84 3.26 30.61 26.13
N ALA A 85 2.25 31.49 26.04
CA ALA A 85 2.25 32.60 25.10
C ALA A 85 3.36 33.61 25.39
N LEU A 86 3.44 34.10 26.63
CA LEU A 86 4.30 35.22 27.01
C LEU A 86 5.76 34.80 27.23
N GLU A 87 5.98 33.68 27.91
CA GLU A 87 7.32 33.27 28.35
C GLU A 87 8.05 32.46 27.27
N GLU A 88 7.34 31.66 26.47
CA GLU A 88 7.98 30.73 25.55
C GLU A 88 7.89 31.17 24.09
N ALA A 89 6.74 31.71 23.68
CA ALA A 89 6.48 32.09 22.29
C ALA A 89 6.63 33.60 22.02
N GLY A 90 6.61 34.44 23.06
CA GLY A 90 6.65 35.90 22.92
C GLY A 90 5.45 36.48 22.17
N VAL A 91 4.32 35.78 22.18
CA VAL A 91 3.06 36.17 21.50
C VAL A 91 1.99 36.52 22.53
N LYS A 92 0.87 37.10 22.08
CA LYS A 92 -0.26 37.33 22.97
C LYS A 92 -1.03 36.01 23.18
N PRO A 93 -1.66 35.80 24.35
CA PRO A 93 -2.44 34.59 24.61
C PRO A 93 -3.54 34.34 23.57
N GLU A 94 -4.16 35.40 23.05
CA GLU A 94 -5.17 35.33 21.98
C GLU A 94 -4.63 34.87 20.62
N ASP A 95 -3.31 34.91 20.42
CA ASP A 95 -2.66 34.43 19.19
C ASP A 95 -2.29 32.93 19.28
N LEU A 96 -2.54 32.27 20.42
CA LEU A 96 -2.34 30.83 20.56
C LEU A 96 -3.44 30.05 19.86
N ILE A 97 -3.03 28.99 19.16
CA ILE A 97 -3.94 28.04 18.51
C ILE A 97 -3.82 26.69 19.21
N LEU A 98 -4.97 26.14 19.63
CA LEU A 98 -5.05 24.78 20.13
C LEU A 98 -5.18 23.79 18.97
N VAL A 99 -4.13 22.99 18.76
CA VAL A 99 -4.16 21.87 17.82
C VAL A 99 -4.39 20.58 18.60
N THR A 100 -5.54 19.94 18.40
CA THR A 100 -5.92 18.68 19.07
C THR A 100 -5.88 17.47 18.14
N HIS A 101 -5.58 17.71 16.86
CA HIS A 101 -5.57 16.72 15.82
C HIS A 101 -4.49 17.10 14.80
N ALA A 102 -3.58 16.18 14.51
CA ALA A 102 -2.51 16.36 13.56
C ALA A 102 -2.31 15.07 12.76
N GLY A 103 -1.73 15.17 11.57
CA GLY A 103 -1.61 14.01 10.71
C GLY A 103 -0.95 14.32 9.38
N THR A 104 -0.87 13.29 8.54
CA THR A 104 -0.39 13.38 7.16
C THR A 104 -1.50 12.95 6.21
N HIS A 105 -1.62 13.65 5.08
CA HIS A 105 -2.41 13.21 3.92
C HIS A 105 -1.44 12.98 2.76
N GLN A 106 -1.28 11.73 2.33
CA GLN A 106 -0.27 11.33 1.35
C GLN A 106 -0.94 10.68 0.13
N ASP A 107 -0.59 11.18 -1.05
CA ASP A 107 -1.08 10.69 -2.34
C ASP A 107 0.02 9.84 -3.03
N PHE A 108 -0.37 8.69 -3.56
CA PHE A 108 0.50 7.75 -4.26
C PHE A 108 -0.16 7.27 -5.53
N TYR A 109 0.63 6.80 -6.50
CA TYR A 109 0.12 5.95 -7.57
C TYR A 109 1.07 4.81 -7.88
N ILE A 110 0.52 3.73 -8.42
CA ILE A 110 1.26 2.66 -9.05
C ILE A 110 0.60 2.28 -10.37
N HIS A 111 1.41 2.12 -11.41
CA HIS A 111 0.97 1.79 -12.76
C HIS A 111 1.68 0.55 -13.27
N ASP A 112 0.90 -0.40 -13.76
CA ASP A 112 1.40 -1.61 -14.41
C ASP A 112 1.57 -1.37 -15.91
N PHE A 113 2.81 -1.47 -16.40
CA PHE A 113 3.13 -1.29 -17.83
C PHE A 113 3.56 -2.60 -18.51
N ARG A 114 3.17 -3.76 -17.98
CA ARG A 114 3.40 -5.04 -18.69
C ARG A 114 2.91 -4.92 -20.15
N PRO A 115 3.49 -5.63 -21.11
CA PRO A 115 2.94 -5.65 -22.46
C PRO A 115 1.62 -6.44 -22.48
N PRO A 116 0.60 -6.01 -23.24
CA PRO A 116 -0.55 -6.85 -23.55
C PRO A 116 -0.10 -8.13 -24.23
N PRO A 117 -0.71 -9.30 -23.94
CA PRO A 117 -0.42 -10.51 -24.70
C PRO A 117 -0.75 -10.23 -26.16
N LEU A 118 0.22 -10.47 -27.03
CA LEU A 118 0.06 -10.21 -28.46
C LEU A 118 -1.13 -11.03 -29.00
N PRO A 119 -2.03 -10.42 -29.79
CA PRO A 119 -3.27 -11.06 -30.26
C PRO A 119 -3.04 -12.16 -31.30
N PHE A 120 -1.78 -12.46 -31.65
CA PHE A 120 -1.43 -13.49 -32.61
C PHE A 120 -0.84 -14.69 -31.87
N GLY A 121 -1.47 -15.86 -32.07
CA GLY A 121 -0.90 -17.14 -31.71
C GLY A 121 0.48 -17.30 -32.34
N GLY A 122 1.51 -16.91 -31.59
CA GLY A 122 2.88 -17.31 -31.83
C GLY A 122 3.05 -18.69 -31.24
N GLY A 123 2.57 -19.71 -31.96
CA GLY A 123 3.04 -21.07 -31.81
C GLY A 123 4.52 -21.10 -32.13
N ASN A 124 5.36 -20.64 -31.21
CA ASN A 124 6.77 -20.99 -31.18
C ASN A 124 6.90 -22.36 -30.52
N ASN A 125 6.28 -23.34 -31.17
CA ASN A 125 6.96 -24.61 -31.39
C ASN A 125 8.21 -24.28 -32.23
N ARG A 126 9.25 -23.74 -31.57
CA ARG A 126 10.59 -24.19 -31.91
C ARG A 126 10.67 -25.59 -31.36
N GLN A 127 10.12 -26.52 -32.14
CA GLN A 127 10.68 -27.85 -32.26
C GLN A 127 12.17 -27.64 -32.54
N LEU A 128 12.96 -27.60 -31.47
CA LEU A 128 14.30 -28.14 -31.55
C LEU A 128 14.08 -29.57 -32.01
N ILE A 129 14.42 -29.82 -33.27
CA ILE A 129 14.59 -31.15 -33.82
C ILE A 129 15.37 -31.94 -32.76
N PRO A 130 14.80 -32.99 -32.15
CA PRO A 130 15.61 -33.86 -31.31
C PRO A 130 16.53 -34.60 -32.27
N ASP A 131 17.82 -34.26 -32.23
CA ASP A 131 18.87 -35.09 -32.81
C ASP A 131 18.73 -36.50 -32.18
N PRO A 132 18.47 -37.57 -32.94
CA PRO A 132 18.02 -38.86 -32.39
C PRO A 132 19.14 -39.67 -31.73
N ARG A 133 20.21 -39.03 -31.25
CA ARG A 133 21.42 -39.75 -30.83
C ARG A 133 21.70 -39.81 -29.34
N PHE A 134 20.99 -39.07 -28.49
CA PHE A 134 21.18 -39.18 -27.03
C PHE A 134 19.89 -38.87 -26.25
N ALA A 135 19.08 -39.89 -25.98
CA ALA A 135 18.09 -39.85 -24.91
C ALA A 135 18.07 -41.22 -24.21
N ALA A 136 18.87 -41.33 -23.15
CA ALA A 136 18.84 -42.47 -22.25
C ALA A 136 17.78 -42.24 -21.16
N ASN A 137 16.90 -43.23 -21.04
CA ASN A 137 16.03 -43.64 -19.93
C ASN A 137 14.78 -42.80 -19.53
N PRO A 138 13.59 -43.43 -19.59
CA PRO A 138 12.35 -42.92 -19.00
C PRO A 138 12.05 -43.61 -17.65
N PHE A 139 11.91 -42.88 -16.55
CA PHE A 139 11.26 -43.43 -15.36
C PHE A 139 10.44 -42.38 -14.58
N HIS A 140 9.12 -42.55 -14.72
CA HIS A 140 8.06 -42.50 -13.71
C HIS A 140 7.64 -41.16 -13.07
N HIS A 141 6.43 -40.78 -13.50
CA HIS A 141 5.44 -39.97 -12.81
C HIS A 141 5.25 -40.31 -11.33
N GLN A 142 5.18 -39.29 -10.48
CA GLN A 142 4.29 -39.32 -9.32
C GLN A 142 3.18 -38.28 -9.50
N GLN A 143 1.96 -38.79 -9.35
CA GLN A 143 0.70 -38.08 -9.27
C GLN A 143 0.43 -37.70 -7.82
N THR A 144 -0.15 -36.53 -7.57
CA THR A 144 -0.98 -36.25 -6.40
C THR A 144 -2.10 -35.29 -6.76
N HIS A 145 -3.34 -35.80 -6.66
CA HIS A 145 -4.65 -35.17 -6.32
C HIS A 145 -5.06 -33.86 -7.05
N GLY A 146 -6.23 -33.70 -7.66
CA GLY A 146 -7.54 -34.26 -7.38
C GLY A 146 -8.54 -33.15 -7.04
N PHE A 147 -9.10 -32.46 -8.03
CA PHE A 147 -10.39 -31.75 -7.96
C PHE A 147 -11.07 -31.88 -9.33
N HIS A 148 -12.20 -32.59 -9.36
CA HIS A 148 -13.00 -32.82 -10.56
C HIS A 148 -13.87 -31.59 -10.88
N GLN A 149 -13.67 -30.98 -12.05
CA GLN A 149 -14.73 -30.21 -12.71
C GLN A 149 -15.56 -31.14 -13.61
N PRO A 150 -16.88 -30.97 -13.70
CA PRO A 150 -17.71 -31.78 -14.57
C PRO A 150 -17.39 -31.46 -16.05
N ARG A 151 -17.11 -32.51 -16.83
CA ARG A 151 -17.08 -32.47 -18.29
C ARG A 151 -18.48 -32.15 -18.81
N SER A 152 -18.75 -30.89 -19.09
CA SER A 152 -19.80 -30.49 -20.02
C SER A 152 -19.24 -30.58 -21.44
N GLY A 153 -19.76 -31.54 -22.21
CA GLY A 153 -19.50 -31.64 -23.65
C GLY A 153 -20.21 -30.51 -24.39
N GLY A 154 -19.45 -29.71 -25.12
CA GLY A 154 -19.97 -28.69 -26.02
C GLY A 154 -18.85 -28.13 -26.86
N PHE A 155 -18.93 -28.32 -28.17
CA PHE A 155 -18.07 -27.67 -29.15
C PHE A 155 -18.29 -26.15 -29.07
N GLY A 156 -17.40 -25.47 -28.35
CA GLY A 156 -17.32 -24.01 -28.30
C GLY A 156 -15.88 -23.60 -28.56
N PHE A 157 -15.65 -22.89 -29.65
CA PHE A 157 -14.42 -22.13 -29.88
C PHE A 157 -14.28 -21.10 -28.77
N GLY A 158 -13.61 -21.47 -27.68
CA GLY A 158 -13.27 -20.56 -26.59
C GLY A 158 -12.32 -19.50 -27.14
N ASN A 159 -12.82 -18.28 -27.30
CA ASN A 159 -12.03 -17.13 -27.70
C ASN A 159 -10.87 -16.97 -26.68
N PRO A 160 -9.59 -17.10 -27.07
CA PRO A 160 -8.45 -16.95 -26.14
C PRO A 160 -8.32 -15.52 -25.59
N PHE A 161 -9.10 -14.59 -26.14
CA PHE A 161 -9.11 -13.16 -25.83
C PHE A 161 -9.76 -12.77 -24.51
N ASN A 162 -10.35 -13.71 -23.75
CA ASN A 162 -11.12 -13.39 -22.55
C ASN A 162 -10.65 -14.15 -21.29
N GLN A 163 -9.36 -14.45 -21.20
CA GLN A 163 -8.80 -14.88 -19.92
C GLN A 163 -8.83 -13.69 -18.95
N PRO A 164 -9.46 -13.81 -17.77
CA PRO A 164 -9.41 -12.76 -16.76
C PRO A 164 -7.95 -12.60 -16.34
N MET A 165 -7.38 -11.44 -16.66
CA MET A 165 -6.01 -11.16 -16.25
C MET A 165 -5.99 -10.95 -14.73
N ILE A 166 -5.11 -11.69 -14.06
CA ILE A 166 -5.01 -11.67 -12.60
C ILE A 166 -4.30 -10.37 -12.19
N PRO A 167 -4.90 -9.55 -11.29
CA PRO A 167 -4.23 -8.37 -10.75
C PRO A 167 -3.01 -8.78 -9.91
N SER A 168 -1.96 -7.97 -9.97
CA SER A 168 -0.80 -8.13 -9.11
C SER A 168 -1.07 -7.46 -7.76
N ILE A 169 -0.70 -8.10 -6.65
CA ILE A 169 -0.74 -7.46 -5.34
C ILE A 169 0.62 -6.83 -5.06
N VAL A 170 0.63 -5.54 -4.77
CA VAL A 170 1.79 -4.80 -4.26
C VAL A 170 1.47 -4.25 -2.87
N TYR A 171 2.51 -3.89 -2.13
CA TYR A 171 2.39 -3.39 -0.77
C TYR A 171 2.96 -1.98 -0.69
N LEU A 172 2.15 -1.05 -0.20
CA LEU A 172 2.60 0.29 0.16
C LEU A 172 2.85 0.33 1.67
N PHE A 173 4.03 0.76 2.08
CA PHE A 173 4.35 0.98 3.49
C PHE A 173 4.40 2.46 3.81
N THR A 174 3.67 2.88 4.84
CA THR A 174 3.60 4.27 5.29
C THR A 174 3.58 4.36 6.82
N SER A 175 3.91 5.52 7.37
CA SER A 175 3.81 5.79 8.80
C SER A 175 3.46 7.26 9.05
N LEU A 176 3.00 7.54 10.27
CA LEU A 176 2.89 8.89 10.80
C LEU A 176 4.27 9.48 11.17
N ASP A 177 5.27 8.62 11.43
CA ASP A 177 6.62 9.05 11.77
C ASP A 177 7.28 9.77 10.58
N ALA A 178 7.72 11.01 10.79
CA ALA A 178 8.40 11.83 9.79
C ALA A 178 9.76 11.25 9.37
N GLY A 179 10.38 10.39 10.20
CA GLY A 179 11.60 9.67 9.86
C GLY A 179 11.39 8.48 8.92
N HIS A 180 10.14 8.05 8.72
CA HIS A 180 9.80 6.94 7.85
C HIS A 180 9.55 7.42 6.42
N GLU A 181 10.38 6.95 5.50
CA GLU A 181 10.16 7.17 4.07
C GLU A 181 9.16 6.13 3.52
N PRO A 182 8.01 6.56 2.97
CA PRO A 182 7.07 5.68 2.31
C PRO A 182 7.72 4.92 1.16
N HIS A 183 7.32 3.68 0.92
CA HIS A 183 7.80 2.94 -0.25
C HIS A 183 6.86 1.83 -0.69
N TRP A 184 7.01 1.45 -1.96
CA TRP A 184 6.34 0.30 -2.57
C TRP A 184 7.21 -0.95 -2.49
N SER A 185 6.58 -2.11 -2.39
CA SER A 185 7.23 -3.42 -2.34
C SER A 185 6.37 -4.48 -3.02
N SER A 186 7.00 -5.47 -3.63
CA SER A 186 6.32 -6.69 -4.10
C SER A 186 6.14 -7.75 -2.99
N SER A 187 6.63 -7.48 -1.78
CA SER A 187 6.58 -8.37 -0.62
C SER A 187 5.82 -7.74 0.55
N PRO A 188 5.01 -8.50 1.29
CA PRO A 188 4.35 -8.02 2.51
C PRO A 188 5.35 -7.83 3.68
N VAL A 189 6.61 -8.22 3.51
CA VAL A 189 7.64 -8.12 4.55
C VAL A 189 8.19 -6.70 4.58
N PHE A 190 8.01 -6.03 5.72
CA PHE A 190 8.62 -4.74 5.99
C PHE A 190 10.08 -4.92 6.43
N VAL A 191 10.99 -4.19 5.79
CA VAL A 191 12.39 -4.09 6.20
C VAL A 191 12.62 -2.69 6.79
N PRO A 192 12.92 -2.58 8.09
CA PRO A 192 13.22 -1.29 8.71
C PRO A 192 14.38 -0.57 8.01
N SER A 193 14.32 0.77 8.01
CA SER A 193 15.41 1.59 7.46
C SER A 193 16.75 1.24 8.12
N GLY A 194 17.77 0.93 7.31
CA GLY A 194 19.11 0.56 7.77
C GLY A 194 19.31 -0.91 8.13
N ALA A 195 18.27 -1.75 8.14
CA ALA A 195 18.38 -3.18 8.47
C ALA A 195 18.76 -4.08 7.27
N GLY A 196 18.82 -3.52 6.05
CA GLY A 196 19.14 -4.25 4.83
C GLY A 196 18.59 -3.57 3.58
N GLU A 197 18.76 -4.21 2.42
CA GLU A 197 18.17 -3.76 1.17
C GLU A 197 16.67 -4.04 1.17
N ARG A 198 15.86 -3.02 0.88
CA ARG A 198 14.41 -3.16 0.76
C ARG A 198 14.10 -4.04 -0.45
N PRO A 199 13.09 -4.94 -0.39
CA PRO A 199 12.71 -5.75 -1.54
C PRO A 199 12.39 -4.83 -2.74
N PRO A 200 13.02 -5.02 -3.90
CA PRO A 200 12.75 -4.19 -5.06
C PRO A 200 11.31 -4.44 -5.55
N LEU A 201 10.65 -3.37 -5.98
CA LEU A 201 9.41 -3.50 -6.73
C LEU A 201 9.71 -4.14 -8.08
N ASP A 202 8.83 -5.03 -8.54
CA ASP A 202 8.98 -5.64 -9.86
C ASP A 202 9.10 -4.56 -10.95
N ARG A 203 9.99 -4.81 -11.92
CA ARG A 203 10.41 -3.89 -12.97
C ARG A 203 9.30 -3.48 -13.93
N HIS A 204 8.11 -4.04 -13.81
CA HIS A 204 6.96 -3.75 -14.67
C HIS A 204 6.01 -2.71 -14.05
N PHE A 205 6.37 -2.16 -12.89
CA PHE A 205 5.61 -1.10 -12.23
C PHE A 205 6.35 0.24 -12.27
N SER A 206 5.63 1.29 -12.63
CA SER A 206 6.05 2.67 -12.36
C SER A 206 5.21 3.22 -11.21
N TYR A 207 5.78 4.10 -10.40
CA TYR A 207 5.10 4.62 -9.23
C TYR A 207 5.53 6.04 -8.92
N LYS A 208 4.70 6.73 -8.14
CA LYS A 208 5.07 7.95 -7.45
C LYS A 208 4.79 7.81 -5.97
N ILE A 209 5.71 8.35 -5.19
CA ILE A 209 5.58 8.62 -3.77
C ILE A 209 5.52 10.14 -3.66
N GLY A 210 4.54 10.64 -2.90
CA GLY A 210 4.15 12.06 -2.77
C GLY A 210 5.24 13.08 -3.07
#